data_AF-A0A9E0GPG3-F1
#
_entry.id   AF-A0A9E0GPG3-F1
#
_cell.length_a   1.000
_cell.length_b   1.000
_cell.length_c   1.000
_cell.angle_alpha   90.00
_cell.angle_beta   90.00
_cell.angle_gamma   90.00
#
_symmetry.space_group_name_H-M   'P 1'
#
loop_
_entity.id
_entity.type
_entity.pdbx_description
1 polymer ?
#
loop_
_entity_poly.entity_id
_entity_poly.type
_entity_poly.pdbx_seq_one_letter_code
_entity_poly.pdbx_strand_id
1 'polypeptide(L)' 'MEEGKTYYWCSCGRSKNQPFCDGSHEGTEFKPVAFTAEKTGTVGLCGCKHTANPPYCDETHRKL' A
#
# COMPACT_ATOMS: atom_id res chain seq x y z
N MET A 1 8.65 8.55 3.70
CA MET A 1 7.43 8.77 4.52
C MET A 1 7.78 9.74 5.62
N GLU A 2 6.80 10.54 6.03
CA GLU A 2 6.89 11.56 7.08
C GLU A 2 6.14 11.06 8.31
N GLU A 3 6.75 11.16 9.48
CA GLU A 3 6.15 10.77 10.76
C GLU A 3 4.80 11.45 11.02
N GLY A 4 3.85 10.70 11.57
CA GLY A 4 2.51 11.20 11.92
C GLY A 4 1.59 11.44 10.73
N LYS A 5 2.09 11.38 9.49
CA LYS A 5 1.26 11.53 8.29
C LYS A 5 0.56 10.22 7.95
N THR A 6 -0.74 10.32 7.68
CA THR A 6 -1.55 9.20 7.19
C THR A 6 -1.43 9.08 5.68
N TYR A 7 -1.22 7.85 5.22
CA TYR A 7 -1.16 7.47 3.81
C TYR A 7 -2.22 6.40 3.54
N TYR A 8 -2.60 6.29 2.26
CA TYR A 8 -3.56 5.30 1.79
C TYR A 8 -2.86 4.38 0.81
N TRP A 9 -2.63 3.13 1.21
CA TRP A 9 -2.02 2.11 0.35
C TRP A 9 -3.04 1.55 -0.64
N CYS A 10 -2.62 1.39 -1.89
CA CYS A 10 -3.43 0.77 -2.93
C CYS A 10 -3.48 -0.75 -2.74
N SER A 11 -4.66 -1.29 -2.42
CA SER A 11 -4.92 -2.72 -2.32
C SER A 11 -5.41 -3.34 -3.64
N CYS A 12 -6.00 -2.55 -4.54
CA CYS A 12 -6.64 -3.06 -5.76
C CYS A 12 -5.69 -3.31 -6.95
N GLY A 13 -4.44 -2.85 -6.88
CA GLY A 13 -3.47 -2.97 -7.98
C GLY A 13 -3.68 -2.01 -9.17
N ARG A 14 -4.78 -1.25 -9.23
CA ARG A 14 -5.15 -0.41 -10.38
C ARG A 14 -4.59 1.02 -10.36
N SER A 15 -4.04 1.46 -9.23
CA SER A 15 -3.51 2.83 -9.09
C SER A 15 -2.35 3.09 -10.04
N LYS A 16 -2.30 4.29 -10.61
CA LYS A 16 -1.17 4.83 -11.37
C LYS A 16 -0.13 5.50 -10.47
N ASN A 17 -0.50 5.77 -9.21
CA ASN A 17 0.37 6.36 -8.18
C ASN A 17 0.88 5.29 -7.18
N GLN A 18 1.23 4.09 -7.68
CA GLN A 18 1.71 3.02 -6.81
C GLN A 18 2.91 3.49 -5.96
N PRO A 19 2.99 3.08 -4.68
CA PRO A 19 2.15 2.11 -3.98
C PRO A 19 0.85 2.69 -3.38
N PHE A 20 0.56 3.97 -3.60
CA PHE A 20 -0.54 4.68 -2.96
C PHE A 20 -1.84 4.64 -3.77
N CYS A 21 -2.96 4.85 -3.09
CA CYS A 21 -4.26 4.96 -3.71
C CYS A 21 -4.41 6.30 -4.44
N ASP A 22 -5.00 6.27 -5.64
CA ASP A 22 -5.33 7.43 -6.47
C ASP A 22 -6.82 7.50 -6.85
N GLY A 23 -7.66 6.65 -6.24
CA GLY A 23 -9.08 6.53 -6.57
C GLY A 23 -9.42 5.43 -7.59
N SER A 24 -8.44 4.85 -8.30
CA SER A 24 -8.69 3.80 -9.33
C SER A 24 -9.33 2.49 -8.82
N HIS A 25 -9.58 2.38 -7.51
CA HIS A 25 -10.32 1.27 -6.90
C HIS A 25 -11.85 1.40 -7.03
N GLU A 26 -12.37 2.57 -7.40
CA GLU A 26 -13.80 2.79 -7.58
C GLU A 26 -14.41 1.75 -8.55
N GLY A 27 -15.57 1.22 -8.17
CA GLY A 27 -16.25 0.13 -8.89
C GLY A 27 -15.72 -1.28 -8.60
N THR A 28 -14.77 -1.44 -7.67
CA THR A 28 -14.32 -2.76 -7.18
C THR A 28 -14.71 -2.96 -5.71
N GLU A 29 -14.58 -4.18 -5.21
CA GLU A 29 -14.74 -4.50 -3.78
C GLU A 29 -13.57 -4.00 -2.89
N PHE A 30 -12.44 -3.64 -3.51
CA PHE A 30 -11.23 -3.25 -2.80
C PHE A 30 -11.32 -1.82 -2.27
N LYS A 31 -10.91 -1.64 -1.02
CA LYS A 31 -10.74 -0.32 -0.38
C LYS A 31 -9.28 -0.09 -0.03
N PRO A 32 -8.77 1.15 -0.12
CA PRO A 32 -7.41 1.44 0.29
C PRO A 32 -7.21 1.20 1.79
N VAL A 33 -6.00 0.78 2.17
CA VAL A 33 -5.63 0.58 3.57
C VAL A 33 -4.99 1.86 4.09
N ALA A 34 -5.63 2.50 5.07
CA ALA A 34 -5.06 3.66 5.75
C ALA A 34 -4.00 3.19 6.75
N PHE A 35 -2.88 3.90 6.81
CA PHE A 35 -1.85 3.70 7.83
C PHE A 35 -1.15 5.02 8.13
N THR A 36 -0.66 5.18 9.36
CA THR A 36 0.11 6.35 9.78
C THR A 36 1.57 5.95 9.91
N ALA A 37 2.47 6.74 9.31
CA ALA A 37 3.89 6.47 9.42
C ALA A 37 4.39 6.78 10.83
N GLU A 38 4.96 5.78 11.50
CA GLU A 38 5.46 5.90 12.88
C GLU A 38 6.77 6.70 12.98
N LYS A 39 7.53 6.79 11.88
CA LYS A 39 8.80 7.52 11.81
C LYS A 39 9.06 8.04 10.41
N THR A 40 9.82 9.13 10.33
CA THR A 40 10.29 9.66 9.05
C THR A 40 11.35 8.75 8.46
N GLY A 41 11.18 8.35 7.20
CA GLY A 41 12.15 7.50 6.50
C GLY A 41 11.58 6.72 5.31
N THR A 42 12.42 5.86 4.75
CA THR A 42 12.06 4.95 3.65
C THR A 42 11.50 3.66 4.23
N VAL A 43 10.36 3.22 3.70
CA VAL A 43 9.67 1.99 4.12
C VAL A 43 9.27 1.21 2.88
N GLY A 44 9.50 -0.10 2.88
CA GLY A 44 9.07 -0.99 1.81
C GLY A 44 7.59 -1.30 1.91
N LEU A 45 6.79 -0.77 0.98
CA LEU A 45 5.37 -1.10 0.86
C LEU A 45 5.15 -2.20 -0.17
N CYS A 46 4.08 -2.98 0.01
CA CYS A 46 3.74 -4.06 -0.91
C CYS A 46 3.30 -3.51 -2.28
N GLY A 47 4.06 -3.89 -3.32
CA GLY A 47 3.71 -3.63 -4.72
C GLY A 47 2.82 -4.71 -5.34
N CYS A 48 3.02 -5.99 -4.99
CA CYS A 48 2.33 -7.12 -5.63
C CYS A 48 0.90 -7.36 -5.16
N LYS A 49 0.48 -6.77 -4.03
CA LYS A 49 -0.86 -6.89 -3.41
C LYS A 49 -1.18 -8.24 -2.77
N HIS A 50 -0.19 -9.13 -2.65
CA HIS A 50 -0.32 -10.44 -2.01
C HIS A 50 0.30 -10.50 -0.60
N THR A 51 0.65 -9.37 0.02
CA THR A 51 1.21 -9.39 1.38
C THR A 51 0.20 -9.86 2.41
N ALA A 52 0.66 -10.64 3.40
CA ALA A 52 -0.06 -10.97 4.62
C ALA A 52 0.09 -9.92 5.72
N ASN A 53 0.93 -8.89 5.51
CA ASN A 53 1.17 -7.78 6.44
C ASN A 53 0.92 -6.40 5.79
N PRO A 54 -0.30 -6.07 5.33
CA PRO A 54 -0.58 -4.78 4.72
C PRO A 54 -0.27 -3.62 5.68
N PRO A 55 0.31 -2.51 5.19
CA PRO A 55 0.65 -2.21 3.79
C PRO A 55 2.09 -2.63 3.39
N TYR A 56 2.82 -3.33 4.26
CA TYR A 56 4.26 -3.54 4.17
C TYR A 56 4.65 -4.68 3.22
N CYS A 57 5.87 -4.63 2.70
CA CYS A 57 6.44 -5.74 1.94
C CYS A 57 6.88 -6.86 2.90
N ASP A 58 6.46 -8.09 2.64
CA ASP A 58 6.86 -9.31 3.35
C ASP A 58 7.54 -10.33 2.41
N GLU A 59 8.00 -9.86 1.25
CA GLU A 59 8.67 -10.66 0.24
C GLU A 59 7.83 -11.78 -0.41
N THR A 60 6.50 -11.83 -0.18
CA THR A 60 5.61 -12.82 -0.82
C THR A 60 5.78 -12.87 -2.34
N HIS A 61 6.04 -11.72 -2.97
CA HIS A 61 6.27 -11.61 -4.41
C HIS A 61 7.48 -12.40 -4.94
N ARG A 62 8.41 -12.82 -4.09
CA ARG A 62 9.56 -13.66 -4.52
C ARG A 62 9.13 -15.08 -4.90
N LYS A 63 7.90 -15.48 -4.59
CA LYS A 63 7.37 -16.83 -4.80
C LYS A 63 6.06 -16.86 -5.61
N LEU A 64 5.68 -15.73 -6.22
CA LEU A 64 4.50 -15.63 -7.09
C LEU A 64 4.81 -16.04 -8.53
#